data_AF-A0A8T6MSH3-F1
#
_entry.id   AF-A0A8T6MSH3-F1
#
_cell.length_a   1.000
_cell.length_b   1.000
_cell.length_c   1.000
_cell.angle_alpha   90.00
_cell.angle_beta   90.00
_cell.angle_gamma   90.00
#
_symmetry.space_group_name_H-M   'P 1'
#
loop_
_entity.id
_entity.type
_entity.pdbx_description
1 polymer ?
#
loop_
_entity_poly.entity_id
_entity_poly.type
_entity_poly.pdbx_seq_one_letter_code
_entity_poly.pdbx_strand_id
1 'polypeptide(L)'
;MTGLGDPRIIAQISHKLIAYHCNLLPRPYLVGNPLEISGISIEHVAGHIVFGLIVGAASLGVRYMIIAGLLPMALDADHLVHFLNIDSIPRMGHSFAFALISFPIMMYLLGKKDYRLGAISIAAVLTHISFDILLSEPSGTRFPILIPFSNKMITLIGLDWVVFLASAVIVVACGMLLDKRYQQSTNLTDQNHN
;
A
#
# COMPACT_ATOMS: atom_id res chain seq x y z
N MET A 1 3.65 50.38 4.68
CA MET A 1 3.30 49.49 3.56
C MET A 1 4.51 48.61 3.27
N THR A 2 4.70 47.53 4.03
CA THR A 2 5.79 46.57 3.84
C THR A 2 5.36 45.54 2.80
N GLY A 3 5.79 45.79 1.56
CA GLY A 3 5.28 45.11 0.38
C GLY A 3 5.74 43.66 0.27
N LEU A 4 4.81 42.80 -0.12
CA LEU A 4 5.02 41.44 -0.64
C LEU A 4 5.92 41.38 -1.91
N GLY A 5 6.57 42.48 -2.31
CA GLY A 5 7.37 42.61 -3.53
C GLY A 5 8.89 42.58 -3.33
N ASP A 6 9.39 42.36 -2.11
CA ASP A 6 10.84 42.24 -1.90
C ASP A 6 11.33 40.87 -2.40
N PRO A 7 12.20 40.82 -3.44
CA PRO A 7 12.71 39.58 -4.00
C PRO A 7 13.47 38.70 -2.98
N ARG A 8 14.01 39.28 -1.90
CA ARG A 8 14.66 38.52 -0.82
C ARG A 8 13.64 37.80 0.07
N ILE A 9 12.51 38.45 0.36
CA ILE A 9 11.40 37.84 1.11
C ILE A 9 10.73 36.75 0.27
N ILE A 10 10.52 37.00 -1.03
CA ILE A 10 10.00 36.01 -1.96
C ILE A 10 10.95 34.82 -2.08
N ALA A 11 12.26 35.06 -2.20
CA ALA A 11 13.26 33.98 -2.23
C ALA A 11 13.28 33.17 -0.93
N GLN A 12 13.19 33.82 0.23
CA GLN A 12 13.19 33.15 1.53
C GLN A 12 11.91 32.33 1.77
N ILE A 13 10.75 32.85 1.37
CA ILE A 13 9.47 32.14 1.41
C ILE A 13 9.49 30.96 0.44
N SER A 14 9.96 31.17 -0.79
CA SER A 14 10.14 30.12 -1.81
C SER A 14 11.06 29.01 -1.30
N HIS A 15 12.22 29.36 -0.74
CA HIS A 15 13.17 28.37 -0.22
C HIS A 15 12.61 27.61 0.98
N LYS A 16 11.83 28.25 1.84
CA LYS A 16 11.11 27.58 2.94
C LYS A 16 10.01 26.67 2.39
N LEU A 17 9.19 27.12 1.45
CA LEU A 17 8.15 26.30 0.82
C LEU A 17 8.72 25.08 0.09
N ILE A 18 9.82 25.27 -0.64
CA ILE A 18 10.55 24.18 -1.32
C ILE A 18 11.15 23.24 -0.27
N ALA A 19 11.75 23.75 0.81
CA ALA A 19 12.27 22.90 1.89
C ALA A 19 11.17 22.12 2.63
N TYR A 20 9.99 22.72 2.85
CA TYR A 20 8.83 22.03 3.42
C TYR A 20 8.34 20.92 2.48
N HIS A 21 8.24 21.18 1.17
CA HIS A 21 7.86 20.16 0.19
C HIS A 21 8.92 19.05 0.03
N CYS A 22 10.20 19.41 0.10
CA CYS A 22 11.33 18.49 -0.05
C CYS A 22 11.49 17.55 1.16
N ASN A 23 10.90 17.88 2.32
CA ASN A 23 10.93 17.05 3.52
C ASN A 23 9.74 16.08 3.67
N LEU A 24 8.74 16.11 2.77
CA LEU A 24 7.57 15.23 2.89
C LEU A 24 7.84 13.78 2.47
N LEU A 25 8.84 13.57 1.60
CA LEU A 25 9.27 12.23 1.18
C LEU A 25 10.62 11.87 1.85
N PRO A 26 10.82 10.60 2.24
CA PRO A 26 12.14 10.09 2.62
C PRO A 26 13.14 10.32 1.49
N ARG A 27 14.38 10.64 1.85
CA ARG A 27 15.43 10.79 0.83
C ARG A 27 15.74 9.42 0.23
N PRO A 28 15.84 9.30 -1.11
CA PRO A 28 16.36 8.09 -1.72
C PRO A 28 17.80 7.87 -1.25
N TYR A 29 18.16 6.61 -1.01
CA TYR A 29 19.53 6.22 -0.70
C TYR A 29 19.81 4.80 -1.19
N LEU A 30 21.07 4.53 -1.53
CA LEU A 30 21.55 3.19 -1.83
C LEU A 30 21.49 2.34 -0.56
N VAL A 31 20.56 1.37 -0.55
CA VAL A 31 20.42 0.38 0.53
C VAL A 31 21.56 -0.65 0.49
N GLY A 32 22.33 -0.72 -0.61
CA GLY A 32 23.41 -1.68 -0.84
C GLY A 32 22.92 -3.02 -1.40
N ASN A 33 23.74 -4.08 -1.39
CA ASN A 33 23.36 -5.39 -1.91
C ASN A 33 22.17 -5.97 -1.13
N PRO A 34 20.99 -6.16 -1.76
CA PRO A 34 19.81 -6.66 -1.05
C PRO A 34 20.00 -8.07 -0.48
N LEU A 35 20.85 -8.91 -1.06
CA LEU A 35 21.12 -10.25 -0.50
C LEU A 35 21.87 -10.18 0.84
N GLU A 36 22.58 -9.08 1.10
CA GLU A 36 23.36 -8.88 2.33
C GLU A 36 22.63 -8.00 3.36
N ILE A 37 21.70 -7.14 2.91
CA ILE A 37 21.15 -6.05 3.73
C ILE A 37 19.61 -6.07 3.79
N SER A 38 18.93 -6.58 2.76
CA SER A 38 17.45 -6.53 2.68
C SER A 38 16.75 -7.77 3.25
N GLY A 39 17.47 -8.86 3.53
CA GLY A 39 16.88 -10.08 4.08
C GLY A 39 15.84 -10.73 3.17
N ILE A 40 15.86 -10.46 1.85
CA ILE A 40 14.99 -11.12 0.87
C ILE A 40 15.35 -12.61 0.86
N SER A 41 14.44 -13.41 1.39
CA SER A 41 14.54 -14.86 1.44
C SER A 41 13.37 -15.51 0.71
N ILE A 42 13.44 -16.81 0.46
CA ILE A 42 12.33 -17.56 -0.14
C ILE A 42 11.10 -17.48 0.78
N GLU A 43 11.33 -17.51 2.09
CA GLU A 43 10.29 -17.34 3.11
C GLU A 43 9.63 -15.96 3.02
N HIS A 44 10.40 -14.93 2.69
CA HIS A 44 9.86 -13.57 2.51
C HIS A 44 8.82 -13.54 1.37
N VAL A 45 9.23 -14.00 0.18
CA VAL A 45 8.36 -14.02 -1.01
C VAL A 45 7.17 -14.97 -0.82
N ALA A 46 7.42 -16.17 -0.32
CA ALA A 46 6.38 -17.17 -0.09
C ALA A 46 5.36 -16.69 0.96
N GLY A 47 5.82 -16.01 2.01
CA GLY A 47 4.96 -15.48 3.06
C GLY A 47 3.99 -14.41 2.56
N HIS A 48 4.44 -13.48 1.73
CA HIS A 48 3.57 -12.50 1.07
C HIS A 48 2.47 -13.17 0.23
N ILE A 49 2.85 -14.20 -0.54
CA ILE A 49 1.89 -14.97 -1.35
C ILE A 49 0.87 -15.68 -0.45
N VAL A 50 1.33 -16.39 0.58
CA VAL A 50 0.47 -17.17 1.48
C VAL A 50 -0.49 -16.26 2.25
N PHE A 51 0.00 -15.14 2.82
CA PHE A 51 -0.83 -14.19 3.55
C PHE A 51 -1.88 -13.55 2.63
N GLY A 52 -1.46 -13.18 1.42
CA GLY A 52 -2.37 -12.67 0.39
C GLY A 52 -3.45 -13.68 0.01
N LEU A 53 -3.10 -14.96 -0.16
CA LEU A 53 -4.06 -16.04 -0.43
C LEU A 53 -5.05 -16.25 0.73
N ILE A 54 -4.57 -16.25 1.98
CA ILE A 54 -5.40 -16.40 3.18
C ILE A 54 -6.45 -15.30 3.25
N VAL A 55 -6.04 -14.04 3.06
CA VAL A 55 -6.97 -12.90 3.07
C VAL A 55 -7.89 -12.92 1.85
N GLY A 56 -7.35 -13.28 0.68
CA GLY A 56 -8.09 -13.43 -0.56
C GLY A 56 -9.20 -14.48 -0.49
N ALA A 57 -9.06 -15.52 0.33
CA ALA A 57 -10.10 -16.54 0.52
C ALA A 57 -11.42 -15.94 1.05
N ALA A 58 -11.36 -14.84 1.82
CA ALA A 58 -12.54 -14.14 2.32
C ALA A 58 -13.43 -13.54 1.20
N SER A 59 -12.90 -13.39 -0.02
CA SER A 59 -13.66 -12.94 -1.20
C SER A 59 -14.55 -14.02 -1.82
N LEU A 60 -14.39 -15.29 -1.39
CA LEU A 60 -15.10 -16.47 -1.90
C LEU A 60 -14.97 -16.70 -3.42
N GLY A 61 -13.90 -16.21 -4.05
CA GLY A 61 -13.64 -16.45 -5.48
C GLY A 61 -12.17 -16.68 -5.80
N VAL A 62 -11.89 -17.71 -6.60
CA VAL A 62 -10.51 -18.12 -6.96
C VAL A 62 -9.74 -16.99 -7.66
N ARG A 63 -10.39 -16.27 -8.57
CA ARG A 63 -9.80 -15.10 -9.26
C ARG A 63 -9.26 -14.08 -8.26
N TYR A 64 -10.09 -13.72 -7.29
CA TYR A 64 -9.78 -12.72 -6.26
C TYR A 64 -8.71 -13.22 -5.29
N MET A 65 -8.75 -14.51 -4.95
CA MET A 65 -7.73 -15.16 -4.12
C MET A 65 -6.35 -15.12 -4.80
N ILE A 66 -6.25 -15.49 -6.08
CA ILE A 66 -4.99 -15.44 -6.85
C ILE A 66 -4.45 -14.02 -6.92
N ILE A 67 -5.31 -13.03 -7.23
CA ILE A 67 -4.90 -11.61 -7.28
C ILE A 67 -4.40 -11.15 -5.91
N ALA A 68 -5.11 -11.51 -4.83
CA ALA A 68 -4.71 -11.16 -3.47
C ALA A 68 -3.37 -11.79 -3.06
N GLY A 69 -3.04 -13.00 -3.55
CA GLY A 69 -1.73 -13.62 -3.33
C GLY A 69 -0.59 -12.96 -4.11
N LEU A 70 -0.82 -12.59 -5.36
CA LEU A 70 0.24 -12.04 -6.22
C LEU A 70 0.49 -10.54 -6.01
N LEU A 71 -0.53 -9.78 -5.62
CA LEU A 71 -0.43 -8.33 -5.51
C LEU A 71 0.56 -7.86 -4.42
N PRO A 72 0.60 -8.46 -3.21
CA PRO A 72 1.62 -8.13 -2.20
C PRO A 72 3.06 -8.25 -2.71
N MET A 73 3.34 -9.25 -3.55
CA MET A 73 4.66 -9.41 -4.18
C MET A 73 4.95 -8.27 -5.18
N ALA A 74 3.95 -7.78 -5.90
CA ALA A 74 4.11 -6.64 -6.78
C ALA A 74 4.34 -5.32 -6.01
N LEU A 75 3.82 -5.21 -4.78
CA LEU A 75 4.05 -4.08 -3.89
C LEU A 75 5.48 -4.06 -3.32
N ASP A 76 6.03 -5.25 -3.11
CA ASP A 76 7.40 -5.49 -2.64
C ASP A 76 8.46 -5.22 -3.73
N ALA A 77 8.06 -4.76 -4.91
CA ALA A 77 8.96 -4.56 -6.05
C ALA A 77 10.01 -3.47 -5.82
N ASP A 78 9.83 -2.57 -4.84
CA ASP A 78 10.88 -1.64 -4.43
C ASP A 78 12.11 -2.38 -3.87
N HIS A 79 11.91 -3.53 -3.20
CA HIS A 79 12.99 -4.45 -2.83
C HIS A 79 13.61 -5.15 -4.06
N LEU A 80 12.82 -5.46 -5.09
CA LEU A 80 13.34 -6.05 -6.34
C LEU A 80 14.16 -5.06 -7.16
N VAL A 81 13.78 -3.77 -7.20
CA VAL A 81 14.57 -2.72 -7.88
C VAL A 81 15.94 -2.54 -7.21
N HIS A 82 16.05 -2.78 -5.90
CA HIS A 82 17.35 -2.80 -5.22
C HIS A 82 18.27 -3.92 -5.72
N PHE A 83 17.76 -5.03 -6.28
CA PHE A 83 18.57 -6.08 -6.91
C PHE A 83 19.36 -5.55 -8.12
N LEU A 84 18.82 -4.55 -8.79
CA LEU A 84 19.43 -3.91 -9.96
C LEU A 84 20.42 -2.79 -9.58
N ASN A 85 20.68 -2.59 -8.28
CA ASN A 85 21.52 -1.51 -7.75
C ASN A 85 21.05 -0.11 -8.19
N ILE A 86 19.72 0.08 -8.29
CA ILE A 86 19.07 1.35 -8.63
C ILE A 86 18.57 2.02 -7.35
N ASP A 87 18.80 3.33 -7.23
CA ASP A 87 18.23 4.14 -6.16
C ASP A 87 16.70 4.13 -6.23
N SER A 88 16.07 3.75 -5.12
CA SER A 88 14.63 3.87 -4.95
C SER A 88 14.34 4.55 -3.61
N ILE A 89 13.14 5.13 -3.49
CA ILE A 89 12.64 5.58 -2.20
C ILE A 89 12.03 4.34 -1.54
N PRO A 90 12.65 3.78 -0.49
CA PRO A 90 12.21 2.51 0.06
C PRO A 90 10.86 2.66 0.77
N ARG A 91 10.05 1.61 0.73
CA ARG A 91 8.81 1.43 1.49
C ARG A 91 7.69 2.42 1.14
N MET A 92 7.68 2.97 -0.07
CA MET A 92 6.59 3.87 -0.52
C MET A 92 5.25 3.14 -0.65
N GLY A 93 5.27 1.82 -0.91
CA GLY A 93 4.09 0.96 -0.98
C GLY A 93 3.38 0.74 0.36
N HIS A 94 4.03 1.04 1.48
CA HIS A 94 3.51 0.80 2.84
C HIS A 94 2.73 1.99 3.42
N SER A 95 2.24 2.91 2.58
CA SER A 95 1.50 4.10 3.03
C SER A 95 -0.01 3.95 2.86
N PHE A 96 -0.80 4.57 3.73
CA PHE A 96 -2.26 4.58 3.60
C PHE A 96 -2.72 5.34 2.36
N ALA A 97 -2.00 6.38 1.96
CA ALA A 97 -2.30 7.11 0.72
C ALA A 97 -2.13 6.19 -0.50
N PHE A 98 -1.05 5.40 -0.54
CA PHE A 98 -0.84 4.42 -1.60
C PHE A 98 -1.95 3.37 -1.63
N ALA A 99 -2.32 2.79 -0.48
CA ALA A 99 -3.43 1.85 -0.39
C ALA A 99 -4.74 2.45 -0.94
N LEU A 100 -5.07 3.69 -0.56
CA LEU A 100 -6.29 4.36 -1.01
C LEU A 100 -6.28 4.64 -2.52
N ILE A 101 -5.14 5.04 -3.08
CA ILE A 101 -4.99 5.30 -4.53
C ILE A 101 -5.05 3.99 -5.34
N SER A 102 -4.53 2.89 -4.79
CA SER A 102 -4.55 1.59 -5.48
C SER A 102 -5.99 1.09 -5.73
N PHE A 103 -6.94 1.45 -4.88
CA PHE A 103 -8.34 1.05 -4.96
C PHE A 103 -9.01 1.40 -6.30
N PRO A 104 -9.15 2.69 -6.68
CA PRO A 104 -9.77 3.06 -7.96
C PRO A 104 -8.96 2.58 -9.16
N ILE A 105 -7.62 2.51 -9.05
CA ILE A 105 -6.76 2.02 -10.14
C ILE A 105 -7.06 0.56 -10.45
N MET A 106 -7.11 -0.30 -9.42
CA MET A 106 -7.38 -1.72 -9.60
C MET A 106 -8.79 -1.98 -10.11
N MET A 107 -9.77 -1.22 -9.61
CA MET A 107 -11.13 -1.25 -10.16
C MET A 107 -11.17 -0.86 -11.64
N TYR A 108 -10.41 0.15 -12.06
CA TYR A 108 -10.38 0.60 -13.44
C TYR A 108 -9.71 -0.40 -14.39
N LEU A 109 -8.53 -0.91 -14.02
CA LEU A 109 -7.69 -1.73 -14.90
C LEU A 109 -8.26 -3.13 -15.17
N LEU A 110 -8.83 -3.77 -14.15
CA LEU A 110 -9.10 -5.21 -14.21
C LEU A 110 -10.58 -5.58 -14.04
N GLY A 111 -11.43 -4.66 -13.58
CA GLY A 111 -12.79 -5.02 -13.17
C GLY A 111 -13.88 -4.00 -13.46
N LYS A 112 -13.59 -2.87 -14.11
CA LYS A 112 -14.49 -1.73 -14.39
C LYS A 112 -15.70 -1.67 -13.44
N LYS A 113 -15.48 -1.17 -12.20
CA LYS A 113 -16.45 -1.08 -11.07
C LYS A 113 -16.60 -2.32 -10.19
N ASP A 114 -15.72 -3.31 -10.30
CA ASP A 114 -15.65 -4.43 -9.35
C ASP A 114 -15.07 -3.98 -7.99
N TYR A 115 -15.93 -3.79 -6.99
CA TYR A 115 -15.53 -3.31 -5.67
C TYR A 115 -14.71 -4.35 -4.88
N ARG A 116 -14.81 -5.64 -5.22
CA ARG A 116 -13.96 -6.69 -4.62
C ARG A 116 -12.52 -6.48 -5.02
N LEU A 117 -12.27 -6.12 -6.28
CA LEU A 117 -10.94 -5.83 -6.77
C LEU A 117 -10.29 -4.63 -6.09
N GLY A 118 -11.07 -3.57 -5.88
CA GLY A 118 -10.62 -2.42 -5.10
C GLY A 118 -10.25 -2.84 -3.67
N ALA A 119 -11.12 -3.58 -2.99
CA ALA A 119 -10.86 -4.04 -1.63
C ALA A 119 -9.61 -4.93 -1.53
N ILE A 120 -9.37 -5.81 -2.50
CA ILE A 120 -8.17 -6.65 -2.56
C ILE A 120 -6.90 -5.81 -2.68
N SER A 121 -6.94 -4.67 -3.38
CA SER A 121 -5.77 -3.80 -3.51
C SER A 121 -5.35 -3.16 -2.18
N ILE A 122 -6.32 -2.66 -1.41
CA ILE A 122 -6.08 -2.16 -0.05
C ILE A 122 -5.60 -3.29 0.84
N ALA A 123 -6.28 -4.45 0.77
CA ALA A 123 -5.94 -5.61 1.58
C ALA A 123 -4.52 -6.11 1.28
N ALA A 124 -4.07 -6.07 0.02
CA ALA A 124 -2.72 -6.46 -0.37
C ALA A 124 -1.64 -5.60 0.31
N VAL A 125 -1.86 -4.29 0.42
CA VAL A 125 -0.95 -3.40 1.17
C VAL A 125 -0.93 -3.77 2.65
N LEU A 126 -2.11 -4.03 3.24
CA LEU A 126 -2.21 -4.41 4.66
C LEU A 126 -1.56 -5.78 4.95
N THR A 127 -1.75 -6.77 4.08
CA THR A 127 -1.09 -8.08 4.22
C THR A 127 0.42 -7.99 4.02
N HIS A 128 0.86 -7.13 3.11
CA HIS A 128 2.27 -6.88 2.88
C HIS A 128 2.94 -6.26 4.13
N ILE A 129 2.34 -5.20 4.68
CA ILE A 129 2.78 -4.60 5.95
C ILE A 129 2.74 -5.63 7.10
N SER A 130 1.66 -6.41 7.20
CA SER A 130 1.49 -7.44 8.23
C SER A 130 2.64 -8.46 8.21
N PHE A 131 2.94 -9.01 7.03
CA PHE A 131 3.97 -10.02 6.91
C PHE A 131 5.38 -9.46 7.16
N ASP A 132 5.66 -8.22 6.70
CA ASP A 132 6.92 -7.53 7.01
C ASP A 132 7.14 -7.36 8.52
N ILE A 133 6.08 -7.07 9.30
CA ILE A 133 6.16 -6.99 10.77
C ILE A 133 6.50 -8.35 11.36
N LEU A 134 5.78 -9.39 10.95
CA LEU A 134 5.97 -10.75 11.45
C LEU A 134 7.39 -11.26 11.20
N LEU A 135 7.94 -11.02 10.00
CA LEU A 135 9.28 -11.48 9.64
C LEU A 135 10.39 -10.71 10.37
N SER A 136 10.10 -9.49 10.82
CA SER A 136 11.08 -8.61 11.48
C SER A 136 11.15 -8.81 13.00
N GLU A 137 10.44 -9.79 13.55
CA GLU A 137 10.51 -10.15 14.96
C GLU A 137 11.90 -10.66 15.38
N PRO A 138 12.38 -10.31 16.60
CA PRO A 138 11.72 -9.52 17.65
C PRO A 138 12.01 -8.03 17.56
N SER A 139 12.76 -7.56 16.57
CA SER A 139 13.21 -6.16 16.46
C SER A 139 12.14 -5.19 15.95
N GLY A 140 11.09 -5.72 15.31
CA GLY A 140 10.09 -4.93 14.61
C GLY A 140 10.64 -4.26 13.36
N THR A 141 9.78 -3.49 12.69
CA THR A 141 10.13 -2.78 11.44
C THR A 141 9.49 -1.40 11.42
N ARG A 142 9.96 -0.54 10.51
CA ARG A 142 9.59 0.87 10.44
C ARG A 142 8.98 1.20 9.09
N PHE A 143 7.79 1.79 9.10
CA PHE A 143 7.07 2.16 7.89
C PHE A 143 6.72 3.64 7.82
N PRO A 144 6.74 4.23 6.62
CA PRO A 144 6.30 5.60 6.40
C PRO A 144 4.79 5.68 6.11
N ILE A 145 3.96 5.26 7.07
CA ILE A 145 2.52 5.02 6.87
C ILE A 145 1.76 6.28 6.41
N LEU A 146 2.25 7.46 6.80
CA LEU A 146 1.60 8.77 6.58
C LEU A 146 2.15 9.54 5.37
N ILE A 147 3.01 8.96 4.54
CA ILE A 147 3.38 9.58 3.26
C ILE A 147 2.11 9.76 2.40
N PRO A 148 1.94 10.88 1.67
CA PRO A 148 2.87 12.00 1.50
C PRO A 148 2.66 13.15 2.50
N PHE A 149 1.87 12.96 3.57
CA PHE A 149 1.56 14.02 4.54
C PHE A 149 2.63 14.17 5.62
N SER A 150 3.34 13.09 5.96
CA SER A 150 4.44 13.09 6.92
C SER A 150 5.49 12.04 6.56
N ASN A 151 6.76 12.38 6.75
CA ASN A 151 7.90 11.47 6.60
C ASN A 151 8.23 10.68 7.87
N LYS A 152 7.40 10.77 8.92
CA LYS A 152 7.63 10.10 10.20
C LYS A 152 7.54 8.59 10.02
N MET A 153 8.62 7.90 10.34
CA MET A 153 8.67 6.44 10.39
C MET A 153 8.00 5.96 11.69
N ILE A 154 7.02 5.07 11.56
CA ILE A 154 6.33 4.44 12.69
C ILE A 154 6.91 3.04 12.86
N THR A 155 7.39 2.73 14.07
CA THR A 155 7.85 1.38 14.44
C THR A 155 6.64 0.53 14.79
N LEU A 156 6.54 -0.64 14.16
CA LEU A 156 5.54 -1.67 14.43
C LEU A 156 6.24 -2.97 14.81
N ILE A 157 5.71 -3.66 15.82
CA ILE A 157 6.36 -4.79 16.50
C ILE A 157 5.35 -5.68 17.22
N GLY A 158 5.73 -6.92 17.51
CA GLY A 158 4.96 -7.85 18.31
C GLY A 158 3.66 -8.23 17.60
N LEU A 159 2.52 -8.00 18.25
CA LEU A 159 1.21 -8.41 17.72
C LEU A 159 0.62 -7.44 16.69
N ASP A 160 1.33 -6.37 16.32
CA ASP A 160 0.85 -5.41 15.33
C ASP A 160 0.51 -6.09 13.99
N TRP A 161 1.27 -7.11 13.58
CA TRP A 161 0.98 -7.85 12.34
C TRP A 161 -0.43 -8.46 12.32
N VAL A 162 -0.95 -8.91 13.46
CA VAL A 162 -2.29 -9.49 13.57
C VAL A 162 -3.35 -8.44 13.31
N VAL A 163 -3.14 -7.21 13.80
CA VAL A 163 -4.07 -6.09 13.60
C VAL A 163 -4.17 -5.74 12.12
N PHE A 164 -3.04 -5.69 11.41
CA PHE A 164 -3.03 -5.44 9.97
C PHE A 164 -3.68 -6.59 9.18
N LEU A 165 -3.39 -7.84 9.53
CA LEU A 165 -3.97 -9.01 8.87
C LEU A 165 -5.49 -9.07 9.06
N ALA A 166 -5.97 -8.85 10.30
CA ALA A 166 -7.40 -8.80 10.60
C ALA A 166 -8.09 -7.67 9.85
N SER A 167 -7.46 -6.49 9.79
CA SER A 167 -7.96 -5.35 9.02
C SER A 167 -8.08 -5.69 7.54
N ALA A 168 -7.11 -6.40 6.96
CA ALA A 168 -7.15 -6.83 5.57
C ALA A 168 -8.34 -7.77 5.28
N VAL A 169 -8.60 -8.75 6.16
CA VAL A 169 -9.76 -9.64 6.05
C VAL A 169 -11.08 -8.86 6.11
N ILE A 170 -11.19 -7.91 7.04
CA ILE A 170 -12.38 -7.05 7.17
C ILE A 170 -12.61 -6.23 5.89
N VAL A 171 -11.55 -5.66 5.32
CA VAL A 171 -11.63 -4.89 4.08
C VAL A 171 -12.15 -5.75 2.92
N VAL A 172 -11.62 -6.97 2.74
CA VAL A 172 -12.08 -7.88 1.68
C VAL A 172 -13.55 -8.28 1.89
N ALA A 173 -13.94 -8.61 3.12
CA ALA A 173 -15.33 -8.93 3.45
C ALA A 173 -16.27 -7.75 3.15
N CYS A 174 -15.89 -6.53 3.53
CA CYS A 174 -16.65 -5.32 3.20
C CYS A 174 -16.76 -5.11 1.67
N GLY A 175 -15.67 -5.27 0.92
CA GLY A 175 -15.68 -5.18 -0.55
C GLY A 175 -16.63 -6.18 -1.20
N MET A 176 -16.65 -7.42 -0.71
CA MET A 176 -17.59 -8.46 -1.15
C MET A 176 -19.05 -8.06 -0.88
N LEU A 177 -19.36 -7.53 0.30
CA LEU A 177 -20.71 -7.09 0.64
C LEU A 177 -21.16 -5.89 -0.19
N LEU A 178 -20.25 -4.93 -0.45
CA LEU A 178 -20.52 -3.76 -1.28
C LEU A 178 -20.78 -4.17 -2.74
N ASP A 179 -19.96 -5.05 -3.30
CA ASP A 179 -20.15 -5.53 -4.67
C ASP A 179 -21.47 -6.27 -4.82
N LYS A 180 -21.83 -7.14 -3.85
CA LYS A 180 -23.13 -7.82 -3.85
C LYS A 180 -24.31 -6.84 -3.86
N ARG A 181 -24.24 -5.78 -3.05
CA ARG A 181 -25.28 -4.74 -3.02
C ARG A 181 -25.35 -3.96 -4.33
N TYR A 182 -24.19 -3.63 -4.91
CA TYR A 182 -24.12 -2.93 -6.19
C TYR A 182 -24.80 -3.72 -7.31
N GLN A 183 -24.48 -5.01 -7.43
CA GLN A 183 -25.10 -5.90 -8.44
C GLN A 183 -26.62 -6.05 -8.24
N GLN A 184 -27.10 -6.06 -6.99
CA GLN A 184 -28.54 -6.10 -6.71
C GLN A 184 -29.24 -4.81 -7.18
N SER A 185 -28.63 -3.64 -6.93
CA SER A 185 -29.20 -2.35 -7.34
C SER A 185 -29.24 -2.16 -8.85
N THR A 186 -28.20 -2.60 -9.58
CA THR A 186 -28.18 -2.53 -11.05
C THR A 186 -29.28 -3.39 -11.66
N ASN A 187 -29.43 -4.64 -11.20
CA ASN A 187 -30.45 -5.56 -11.70
C ASN A 187 -31.88 -5.04 -11.50
N LEU A 188 -32.16 -4.38 -10.36
CA LEU A 188 -33.47 -3.76 -10.09
C LEU A 188 -33.77 -2.59 -11.04
N THR A 189 -32.73 -1.85 -11.45
CA THR A 189 -32.89 -0.71 -12.35
C THR A 189 -33.20 -1.18 -13.77
N ASP A 190 -32.52 -2.24 -14.23
CA ASP A 190 -32.75 -2.84 -15.55
C ASP A 190 -34.16 -3.46 -15.68
N GLN A 191 -34.73 -3.99 -14.59
CA GLN A 191 -36.10 -4.51 -14.57
C GLN A 191 -37.17 -3.40 -14.68
N ASN A 192 -36.90 -2.19 -14.18
CA ASN A 192 -37.87 -1.08 -14.22
C ASN A 192 -37.87 -0.32 -15.56
N HIS A 193 -36.90 -0.59 -16.44
CA HIS A 193 -36.75 0.04 -17.75
C HIS A 193 -37.16 -0.85 -18.93
N ASN A 194 -37.62 -2.09 -18.66
CA ASN A 194 -38.22 -3.02 -19.63
C ASN A 194 -39.73 -3.11 -19.42
#